data_AF-A0A8S1DH19-F1
#
_entry.id   AF-A0A8S1DH19-F1
#
_cell.length_a   1.000
_cell.length_b   1.000
_cell.length_c   1.000
_cell.angle_alpha   90.00
_cell.angle_beta   90.00
_cell.angle_gamma   90.00
#
_symmetry.space_group_name_H-M   'P 1'
#
loop_
_entity.id
_entity.type
_entity.pdbx_description
1 polymer ?
#
loop_
_entity_poly.entity_id
_entity_poly.type
_entity_poly.pdbx_seq_one_letter_code
_entity_poly.pdbx_strand_id
1 'polypeptide(L)'
;MLILWEQILKRATATKTIPLSDDFLFRQVADATNATPGHSNGCLTYVCKEQGMAFTGDTLLIRGCGRTDFQEGSPTTLFESVHSNIFSLPVEFKLYSV
;
A
#
# COMPACT_ATOMS: atom_id res chain seq x y z
N MET A 1 18.20 0.22 -2.24
CA MET A 1 17.45 0.02 -3.49
C MET A 1 17.33 -1.46 -3.89
N LEU A 2 18.41 -2.24 -3.98
CA LEU A 2 18.34 -3.69 -4.30
C LEU A 2 17.55 -4.55 -3.29
N ILE A 3 17.61 -4.22 -2.00
CA ILE A 3 16.92 -4.96 -0.92
C ILE A 3 15.38 -4.80 -1.02
N LEU A 4 14.90 -3.64 -1.45
CA LEU A 4 13.47 -3.37 -1.61
C LEU A 4 12.86 -4.26 -2.71
N TRP A 5 13.56 -4.37 -3.84
CA TRP A 5 13.12 -5.15 -5.00
C TRP A 5 12.89 -6.63 -4.66
N GLU A 6 13.84 -7.27 -4.01
CA GLU A 6 13.73 -8.69 -3.60
C GLU A 6 12.57 -8.95 -2.63
N GLN A 7 12.20 -7.99 -1.79
CA GLN A 7 11.12 -8.16 -0.80
C GLN A 7 9.74 -7.91 -1.41
N ILE A 8 9.62 -6.88 -2.24
CA ILE A 8 8.42 -6.63 -3.05
C ILE A 8 8.12 -7.85 -3.95
N LEU A 9 9.17 -8.47 -4.52
CA LEU A 9 9.08 -9.69 -5.33
C LEU A 9 8.66 -10.94 -4.55
N LYS A 10 8.67 -10.93 -3.23
CA LYS A 10 8.21 -12.07 -2.41
C LYS A 10 6.79 -11.88 -1.92
N ARG A 11 6.39 -10.66 -1.54
CA ARG A 11 5.17 -10.43 -0.74
C ARG A 11 3.90 -10.04 -1.51
N ALA A 12 4.01 -9.34 -2.62
CA ALA A 12 2.84 -8.92 -3.40
C ALA A 12 2.52 -9.92 -4.53
N THR A 13 1.75 -10.98 -4.23
CA THR A 13 1.57 -12.15 -5.12
C THR A 13 0.26 -12.23 -5.91
N ALA A 14 -0.75 -11.38 -5.70
CA ALA A 14 -2.01 -11.53 -6.44
C ALA A 14 -2.85 -10.23 -6.52
N THR A 15 -3.44 -9.97 -7.69
CA THR A 15 -4.37 -8.86 -7.94
C THR A 15 -5.82 -9.34 -7.87
N LYS A 16 -6.67 -8.54 -7.25
CA LYS A 16 -8.06 -8.40 -7.68
C LYS A 16 -8.41 -6.92 -7.67
N THR A 17 -8.57 -6.32 -8.83
CA THR A 17 -9.09 -4.95 -8.95
C THR A 17 -10.56 -4.98 -8.52
N ILE A 18 -10.91 -4.20 -7.50
CA ILE A 18 -12.31 -4.05 -7.08
C ILE A 18 -12.78 -2.72 -7.68
N PRO A 19 -13.78 -2.69 -8.56
CA PRO A 19 -14.37 -1.42 -8.99
C PRO A 19 -14.96 -0.74 -7.76
N LEU A 20 -14.39 0.41 -7.39
CA LEU A 20 -14.90 1.25 -6.31
C LEU A 20 -16.15 1.97 -6.82
N SER A 21 -17.28 1.27 -6.87
CA SER A 21 -18.59 1.91 -6.98
C SER A 21 -19.19 2.09 -5.58
N ASP A 22 -19.50 3.34 -5.27
CA ASP A 22 -20.29 3.89 -4.17
C ASP A 22 -19.65 4.04 -2.78
N ASP A 23 -19.87 5.25 -2.24
CA ASP A 23 -19.46 5.86 -0.98
C ASP A 23 -19.68 5.01 0.29
N PHE A 24 -20.36 3.87 0.16
CA PHE A 24 -20.64 2.92 1.23
C PHE A 24 -19.41 2.07 1.61
N LEU A 25 -18.52 1.75 0.65
CA LEU A 25 -17.31 0.95 0.91
C LEU A 25 -16.27 1.76 1.71
N PHE A 26 -16.10 3.05 1.42
CA PHE A 26 -15.05 3.88 2.03
C PHE A 26 -15.25 4.12 3.54
N ARG A 27 -16.51 4.14 4.01
CA ARG A 27 -16.82 4.40 5.44
C ARG A 27 -16.78 3.16 6.32
N GLN A 28 -16.78 1.95 5.75
CA GLN A 28 -16.93 0.70 6.49
C GLN A 28 -15.74 -0.26 6.34
N VAL A 29 -14.78 0.04 5.48
CA VAL A 29 -13.69 -0.89 5.11
C VAL A 29 -12.36 -0.59 5.82
N ALA A 30 -12.15 0.57 6.42
CA ALA A 30 -10.86 0.90 7.04
C ALA A 30 -10.98 1.10 8.55
N ASP A 31 -10.61 0.08 9.32
CA ASP A 31 -10.44 0.19 10.78
C ASP A 31 -9.28 1.13 11.14
N ALA A 32 -8.33 1.28 10.22
CA ALA A 32 -7.20 2.17 10.37
C ALA A 32 -6.82 2.78 9.01
N THR A 33 -6.41 4.05 9.07
CA THR A 33 -5.78 4.75 7.94
C THR A 33 -4.35 5.08 8.35
N ASN A 34 -3.38 4.52 7.65
CA ASN A 34 -1.96 4.76 7.89
C ASN A 34 -1.43 5.74 6.85
N ALA A 35 -0.74 6.79 7.31
CA ALA A 35 0.03 7.63 6.41
C ALA A 35 1.17 6.82 5.80
N THR A 36 1.22 6.76 4.47
CA THR A 36 2.27 6.06 3.75
C THR A 36 2.85 6.95 2.65
N PRO A 37 3.44 8.10 3.00
CA PRO A 37 4.00 9.02 2.02
C PRO A 37 5.19 8.39 1.29
N GLY A 38 5.49 8.91 0.11
CA GLY A 38 6.68 8.55 -0.66
C GLY A 38 6.46 8.58 -2.16
N HIS A 39 5.33 8.07 -2.64
CA HIS A 39 4.91 8.30 -4.03
C HIS A 39 4.45 9.74 -4.20
N SER A 40 3.59 10.20 -3.27
CA SER A 40 3.36 11.61 -2.96
C SER A 40 3.39 11.82 -1.45
N ASN A 41 3.40 13.07 -0.99
CA ASN A 41 3.32 13.41 0.44
C ASN A 41 1.94 13.05 1.07
N GLY A 42 0.90 12.90 0.26
CA GLY A 42 -0.49 12.64 0.68
C GLY A 42 -0.92 11.17 0.60
N CYS A 43 -0.02 10.25 0.23
CA CYS A 43 -0.37 8.83 0.09
C CYS A 43 -0.82 8.20 1.43
N LEU A 44 -1.91 7.44 1.37
CA LEU A 44 -2.50 6.72 2.50
C LEU A 44 -2.63 5.24 2.16
N THR A 45 -2.55 4.40 3.20
CA THR A 45 -2.93 2.98 3.14
C THR A 45 -4.11 2.74 4.06
N TYR A 46 -5.18 2.17 3.52
CA TYR A 46 -6.38 1.80 4.27
C TYR A 46 -6.32 0.33 4.69
N VAL A 47 -6.53 0.05 5.97
CA VAL A 47 -6.41 -1.31 6.53
C VAL A 47 -7.74 -1.79 7.10
N CYS A 48 -8.17 -2.94 6.60
CA CYS A 48 -9.40 -3.65 6.93
C CYS A 48 -9.01 -4.89 7.76
N LYS A 49 -9.01 -4.78 9.09
CA LYS A 49 -8.40 -5.79 9.96
C LYS A 49 -9.24 -7.06 10.02
N GLU A 50 -10.56 -6.94 10.15
CA GLU A 50 -11.44 -8.10 10.22
C GLU A 50 -11.37 -8.98 8.96
N GLN A 51 -11.17 -8.36 7.80
CA GLN A 51 -11.13 -9.03 6.50
C GLN A 51 -9.70 -9.37 6.05
N GLY A 52 -8.68 -8.95 6.80
CA GLY A 52 -7.28 -9.15 6.45
C GLY A 52 -6.93 -8.52 5.10
N MET A 53 -7.33 -7.27 4.86
CA MET A 53 -7.09 -6.58 3.60
C MET A 53 -6.43 -5.22 3.84
N ALA A 54 -5.57 -4.79 2.91
CA ALA A 54 -5.05 -3.43 2.89
C ALA A 54 -5.03 -2.87 1.46
N PHE A 55 -5.46 -1.62 1.32
CA PHE A 55 -5.46 -0.87 0.06
C PHE A 55 -4.29 0.12 0.09
N THR A 56 -3.27 -0.13 -0.73
CA THR A 56 -1.95 0.50 -0.62
C THR A 56 -1.74 1.66 -1.60
N GLY A 57 -2.72 1.93 -2.47
CA GLY A 57 -2.58 2.90 -3.54
C GLY A 57 -1.33 2.65 -4.38
N ASP A 58 -0.66 3.73 -4.78
CA ASP A 58 0.63 3.68 -5.48
C ASP A 58 1.84 3.53 -4.52
N THR A 59 1.64 3.48 -3.21
CA THR A 59 2.76 3.27 -2.26
C THR A 59 3.41 1.90 -2.50
N LEU A 60 2.58 0.87 -2.69
CA LEU A 60 3.04 -0.48 -2.99
C LEU A 60 2.19 -1.07 -4.10
N LEU A 61 2.86 -1.51 -5.16
CA LEU A 61 2.25 -2.20 -6.30
C LEU A 61 2.62 -3.68 -6.26
N ILE A 62 1.92 -4.48 -7.06
CA ILE A 62 2.30 -5.87 -7.25
C ILE A 62 3.65 -5.92 -7.95
N ARG A 63 4.63 -6.46 -7.22
CA ARG A 63 6.00 -6.59 -7.71
C ARG A 63 6.66 -5.24 -8.06
N GLY A 64 6.16 -4.13 -7.53
CA GLY A 64 6.74 -2.80 -7.72
C GLY A 64 6.28 -1.79 -6.67
N CYS A 65 6.53 -0.51 -6.95
CA CYS A 65 6.02 0.61 -6.18
C CYS A 65 5.82 1.80 -7.13
N GLY A 66 5.02 2.78 -6.71
CA GLY A 66 4.84 4.02 -7.45
C GLY A 66 6.16 4.78 -7.61
N ARG A 67 6.19 5.65 -8.62
CA ARG A 67 7.31 6.58 -8.87
C ARG A 67 7.45 7.57 -7.72
N THR A 68 8.62 8.18 -7.55
CA THR A 68 8.89 9.11 -6.42
C THR A 68 9.57 10.41 -6.85
N ASP A 69 9.50 10.76 -8.13
CA ASP A 69 10.18 11.90 -8.75
C ASP A 69 9.23 13.09 -9.06
N PHE A 70 7.95 12.96 -8.69
CA PHE A 70 6.90 13.98 -8.82
C PHE A 70 6.09 14.10 -7.52
N GLN A 71 5.21 15.09 -7.42
CA GLN A 71 4.22 15.24 -6.33
C GLN A 71 4.83 15.16 -4.91
N GLU A 72 6.01 15.76 -4.74
CA GLU A 72 6.76 15.74 -3.47
C GLU A 72 7.13 14.31 -3.03
N GLY A 73 7.30 13.40 -3.99
CA GLY A 73 7.75 12.04 -3.76
C GLY A 73 9.17 11.96 -3.22
N SER A 74 9.44 10.90 -2.46
CA SER A 74 10.74 10.61 -1.87
C SER A 74 10.94 9.08 -1.81
N PRO A 75 11.97 8.54 -2.47
CA PRO A 75 12.24 7.09 -2.45
C PRO A 75 12.61 6.59 -1.05
N THR A 76 13.28 7.42 -0.24
CA THR A 76 13.61 7.09 1.15
C THR A 76 12.35 6.99 2.00
N THR A 77 11.45 7.98 1.89
CA THR A 77 10.19 7.99 2.63
C THR A 77 9.28 6.86 2.18
N LEU A 78 9.23 6.56 0.87
CA LEU A 78 8.48 5.42 0.35
C LEU A 78 8.96 4.09 0.95
N PHE A 79 10.28 3.89 0.99
CA PHE A 79 10.88 2.70 1.58
C PHE A 79 10.47 2.54 3.05
N GLU A 80 10.61 3.61 3.85
CA GLU A 80 10.24 3.60 5.26
C GLU A 80 8.74 3.35 5.45
N SER A 81 7.88 4.00 4.67
CA SER A 81 6.42 3.81 4.68
C SER A 81 6.04 2.36 4.43
N VAL A 82 6.58 1.74 3.36
CA VAL A 82 6.31 0.34 3.02
C VAL A 82 6.73 -0.58 4.16
N HIS A 83 7.93 -0.40 4.70
CA HIS A 83 8.47 -1.30 5.73
C HIS A 83 7.75 -1.18 7.08
N SER A 84 7.46 0.05 7.51
CA SER A 84 6.88 0.32 8.83
C SER A 84 5.36 0.14 8.89
N ASN A 85 4.65 0.35 7.78
CA ASN A 85 3.17 0.35 7.76
C ASN A 85 2.54 -0.79 6.97
N ILE A 86 3.19 -1.29 5.91
CA ILE A 86 2.60 -2.32 5.04
C ILE A 86 3.24 -3.68 5.32
N PHE A 87 4.56 -3.75 5.40
CA PHE A 87 5.27 -4.99 5.70
C PHE A 87 5.23 -5.38 7.19
N SER A 88 4.81 -4.47 8.05
CA SER A 88 4.51 -4.77 9.46
C SER A 88 3.17 -5.46 9.67
N LEU A 89 2.27 -5.46 8.66
CA LEU A 89 1.01 -6.19 8.73
C LEU A 89 1.25 -7.71 8.77
N PRO A 90 0.29 -8.50 9.28
CA PRO A 90 0.35 -9.96 9.19
C PRO A 90 0.47 -10.45 7.73
N VAL A 91 1.11 -11.60 7.53
CA VAL A 91 1.49 -12.10 6.19
C VAL A 91 0.28 -12.54 5.36
N GLU A 92 -0.81 -12.90 6.03
CA GLU A 92 -2.09 -13.29 5.47
C GLU A 92 -2.89 -12.11 4.88
N PHE A 93 -2.48 -10.86 5.15
CA PHE A 93 -3.17 -9.69 4.62
C PHE A 93 -3.05 -9.64 3.10
N LYS A 94 -4.20 -9.51 2.43
CA LYS A 94 -4.28 -9.30 0.99
C LYS A 94 -4.05 -7.83 0.69
N LEU A 95 -3.09 -7.54 -0.19
CA LEU A 95 -2.72 -6.19 -0.58
C LEU A 95 -3.37 -5.84 -1.92
N TYR A 96 -4.01 -4.68 -1.98
CA TYR A 96 -4.71 -4.16 -3.15
C TYR A 96 -4.06 -2.84 -3.55
N SER A 97 -3.39 -2.84 -4.68
CA SER A 97 -2.92 -1.62 -5.33
C SER A 97 -3.97 -1.10 -6.32
N VAL A 98 -3.87 0.18 -6.67
CA VAL A 98 -4.58 0.74 -7.83
C VAL A 98 -3.81 0.47 -9.12
#